data_AF-A0AAV5N790-F1
#
_entry.id   AF-A0AAV5N790-F1
#
_cell.length_a   1.000
_cell.length_b   1.000
_cell.length_c   1.000
_cell.angle_alpha   90.00
_cell.angle_beta   90.00
_cell.angle_gamma   90.00
#
_symmetry.space_group_name_H-M   'P 1'
#
loop_
_entity.id
_entity.type
_entity.pdbx_description
1 polymer ?
#
loop_
_entity_poly.entity_id
_entity_poly.type
_entity_poly.pdbx_seq_one_letter_code
_entity_poly.pdbx_strand_id
1 'polypeptide(L)'
;MKKIILILLALVGLSAAANASDEDIHNELRQAIALVESSINSGDYEKMLPVLSNDLRATPITQEFVHGKEGVVPYFKNWFGDDKFLKRLTISFTADTETELSADRTWGVAYGKGLEKYILSDGRSYDFPTRWTATVVLEDGHWKIRTIHIGTDFIDNPLINEAKGAINKALYGAGGGGLLIGLILGFFLFRRKAKN
;
A
#
# COMPACT_ATOMS: atom_id res chain seq x y z
N MET A 1 27.13 2.21 -51.33
CA MET A 1 27.74 1.39 -50.25
C MET A 1 27.47 1.94 -48.84
N LYS A 2 27.73 3.23 -48.55
CA LYS A 2 27.42 3.83 -47.23
C LYS A 2 25.94 3.76 -46.79
N LYS A 3 24.99 3.80 -47.73
CA LYS A 3 23.54 3.70 -47.44
C LYS A 3 23.06 2.28 -47.07
N ILE A 4 23.79 1.23 -47.46
CA ILE A 4 23.43 -0.17 -47.16
C ILE A 4 23.89 -0.54 -45.74
N ILE A 5 24.99 0.05 -45.27
CA ILE A 5 25.52 -0.17 -43.91
C ILE A 5 24.59 0.43 -42.84
N LEU A 6 23.90 1.55 -43.13
CA LEU A 6 22.95 2.15 -42.18
C LEU A 6 21.68 1.30 -41.99
N ILE A 7 21.26 0.53 -42.98
CA ILE A 7 20.06 -0.34 -42.87
C ILE A 7 20.39 -1.59 -42.04
N LEU A 8 21.61 -2.13 -42.16
CA LEU A 8 22.03 -3.28 -41.36
C LEU A 8 22.18 -2.95 -39.85
N LEU A 9 22.58 -1.72 -39.52
CA LEU A 9 22.76 -1.31 -38.12
C LEU A 9 21.42 -1.05 -37.40
N ALA A 10 20.35 -0.74 -38.14
CA ALA A 10 19.02 -0.55 -37.58
C ALA A 10 18.30 -1.87 -37.24
N LEU A 11 18.65 -2.97 -37.92
CA LEU A 11 18.04 -4.29 -37.67
C LEU A 11 18.64 -5.05 -36.48
N VAL A 12 19.83 -4.66 -36.00
CA VAL A 12 20.47 -5.33 -34.85
C VAL A 12 19.94 -4.80 -33.51
N GLY A 13 19.40 -3.57 -33.48
CA GLY A 13 18.86 -2.95 -32.26
C GLY A 13 17.51 -3.51 -31.78
N LEU A 14 16.70 -4.09 -32.68
CA LEU A 14 15.37 -4.63 -32.33
C LEU A 14 15.42 -6.04 -31.70
N SER A 15 16.51 -6.78 -31.87
CA SER A 15 16.60 -8.18 -31.44
C SER A 15 17.05 -8.39 -29.99
N ALA A 16 17.54 -7.34 -29.32
CA ALA A 16 18.04 -7.43 -27.95
C ALA A 16 16.91 -7.47 -26.90
N ALA A 17 15.80 -6.74 -27.14
CA ALA A 17 14.65 -6.75 -26.24
C ALA A 17 13.83 -8.06 -26.31
N ALA A 18 13.91 -8.78 -27.43
CA ALA A 18 13.14 -10.00 -27.68
C ALA A 18 13.76 -11.28 -27.08
N ASN A 19 14.94 -11.19 -26.44
CA ASN A 19 15.68 -12.35 -25.93
C ASN A 19 16.10 -12.22 -24.45
N ALA A 20 15.48 -11.32 -23.68
CA ALA A 20 15.68 -11.30 -22.23
C ALA A 20 15.22 -12.62 -21.63
N SER A 21 16.06 -13.24 -20.79
CA SER A 21 15.65 -14.45 -20.08
C SER A 21 14.59 -14.11 -19.03
N ASP A 22 13.77 -15.09 -18.65
CA ASP A 22 12.74 -14.88 -17.61
C ASP A 22 13.37 -14.38 -16.29
N GLU A 23 14.59 -14.85 -15.97
CA GLU A 23 15.34 -14.39 -14.80
C GLU A 23 15.78 -12.92 -14.92
N ASP A 24 16.20 -12.45 -16.10
CA ASP A 24 16.52 -11.03 -16.30
C ASP A 24 15.30 -10.15 -16.09
N ILE A 25 14.15 -10.59 -16.62
CA ILE A 25 12.86 -9.91 -16.45
C ILE A 25 12.48 -9.87 -14.97
N HIS A 26 12.54 -11.00 -14.26
CA HIS A 26 12.25 -11.05 -12.84
C HIS A 26 13.18 -10.17 -12.01
N ASN A 27 14.47 -10.09 -12.36
CA ASN A 27 15.42 -9.19 -11.71
C ASN A 27 15.09 -7.71 -11.93
N GLU A 28 14.71 -7.31 -13.15
CA GLU A 28 14.26 -5.95 -13.42
C GLU A 28 12.99 -5.60 -12.60
N LEU A 29 12.03 -6.53 -12.53
CA LEU A 29 10.80 -6.35 -11.74
C LEU A 29 11.06 -6.25 -10.24
N ARG A 30 12.00 -7.05 -9.70
CA ARG A 30 12.43 -6.94 -8.29
C ARG A 30 13.05 -5.57 -8.01
N GLN A 31 13.85 -5.04 -8.94
CA GLN A 31 14.42 -3.69 -8.81
C GLN A 31 13.35 -2.60 -8.89
N ALA A 32 12.34 -2.76 -9.75
CA ALA A 32 11.22 -1.83 -9.85
C ALA A 32 10.44 -1.73 -8.53
N ILE A 33 10.12 -2.87 -7.90
CA ILE A 33 9.44 -2.88 -6.59
C ILE A 33 10.32 -2.23 -5.52
N ALA A 34 11.62 -2.55 -5.45
CA ALA A 34 12.53 -1.94 -4.49
C ALA A 34 12.64 -0.41 -4.67
N LEU A 35 12.60 0.08 -5.91
CA LEU A 35 12.58 1.51 -6.20
C LEU A 35 11.26 2.15 -5.74
N VAL A 36 10.12 1.51 -5.97
CA VAL A 36 8.82 1.99 -5.46
C VAL A 36 8.81 2.08 -3.94
N GLU A 37 9.23 1.01 -3.25
CA GLU A 37 9.31 0.97 -1.79
C GLU A 37 10.22 2.07 -1.24
N SER A 38 11.43 2.20 -1.76
CA SER A 38 12.39 3.20 -1.29
C SER A 38 11.90 4.64 -1.57
N SER A 39 11.23 4.87 -2.68
CA SER A 39 10.64 6.18 -3.02
C SER A 39 9.55 6.56 -2.02
N ILE A 40 8.62 5.64 -1.72
CA ILE A 40 7.54 5.88 -0.76
C ILE A 40 8.10 6.03 0.66
N ASN A 41 9.02 5.15 1.07
CA ASN A 41 9.59 5.14 2.42
C ASN A 41 10.45 6.37 2.71
N SER A 42 11.10 6.93 1.68
CA SER A 42 11.88 8.16 1.81
C SER A 42 11.04 9.43 1.65
N GLY A 43 9.80 9.32 1.17
CA GLY A 43 8.94 10.47 0.83
C GLY A 43 9.32 11.19 -0.46
N ASP A 44 10.27 10.64 -1.23
CA ASP A 44 10.69 11.16 -2.53
C ASP A 44 9.95 10.40 -3.64
N TYR A 45 8.68 10.75 -3.82
CA TYR A 45 7.74 10.03 -4.67
C TYR A 45 8.10 10.11 -6.16
N GLU A 46 8.82 11.15 -6.56
CA GLU A 46 9.27 11.38 -7.93
C GLU A 46 10.23 10.27 -8.41
N LYS A 47 11.00 9.65 -7.50
CA LYS A 47 11.97 8.59 -7.83
C LYS A 47 11.35 7.33 -8.42
N MET A 48 10.10 7.00 -8.11
CA MET A 48 9.47 5.79 -8.63
C MET A 48 8.91 5.97 -10.04
N LEU A 49 8.71 7.21 -10.51
CA LEU A 49 8.05 7.50 -11.79
C LEU A 49 8.65 6.77 -13.01
N PRO A 50 9.97 6.52 -13.12
CA PRO A 50 10.55 5.80 -14.25
C PRO A 50 10.07 4.34 -14.40
N VAL A 51 9.68 3.68 -13.32
CA VAL A 51 9.22 2.28 -13.34
C VAL A 51 7.70 2.16 -13.43
N LEU A 52 6.99 3.28 -13.61
CA LEU A 52 5.56 3.34 -13.80
C LEU A 52 5.23 3.58 -15.27
N SER A 53 4.24 2.87 -15.79
CA SER A 53 3.74 3.08 -17.14
C SER A 53 3.12 4.46 -17.28
N ASN A 54 3.23 5.05 -18.47
CA ASN A 54 2.54 6.31 -18.76
C ASN A 54 1.00 6.20 -18.61
N ASP A 55 0.41 5.02 -18.86
CA ASP A 55 -1.03 4.77 -18.71
C ASP A 55 -1.32 3.89 -17.47
N LEU A 56 -0.66 4.23 -16.37
CA LEU A 56 -0.85 3.64 -15.05
C LEU A 56 -2.32 3.75 -14.59
N ARG A 57 -2.81 2.68 -13.96
CA ARG A 57 -4.06 2.69 -13.17
C ARG A 57 -3.79 2.12 -11.80
N ALA A 58 -3.86 2.96 -10.77
CA ALA A 58 -3.63 2.53 -9.41
C ALA A 58 -4.87 2.74 -8.53
N THR A 59 -5.12 1.79 -7.64
CA THR A 59 -6.11 1.89 -6.58
C THR A 59 -5.42 1.53 -5.27
N PRO A 60 -4.96 2.54 -4.50
CA PRO A 60 -4.38 2.33 -3.17
C PRO A 60 -5.46 1.95 -2.13
N ILE A 61 -5.06 1.71 -0.88
CA ILE A 61 -6.01 1.32 0.18
C ILE A 61 -7.11 2.36 0.46
N THR A 62 -6.86 3.64 0.13
CA THR A 62 -7.82 4.74 0.22
C THR A 62 -8.97 4.62 -0.78
N GLN A 63 -8.87 3.70 -1.75
CA GLN A 63 -9.83 3.47 -2.83
C GLN A 63 -9.99 4.66 -3.79
N GLU A 64 -9.10 5.66 -3.71
CA GLU A 64 -8.99 6.69 -4.74
C GLU A 64 -8.42 6.09 -6.03
N PHE A 65 -9.02 6.43 -7.17
CA PHE A 65 -8.51 6.00 -8.46
C PHE A 65 -7.44 6.97 -8.97
N VAL A 66 -6.22 6.48 -9.12
CA VAL A 66 -5.08 7.25 -9.67
C VAL A 66 -4.88 6.84 -11.13
N HIS A 67 -5.00 7.81 -12.02
CA HIS A 67 -4.80 7.64 -13.46
C HIS A 67 -3.50 8.32 -13.91
N GLY A 68 -2.72 7.62 -14.73
CA GLY A 68 -1.46 8.11 -15.27
C GLY A 68 -0.35 8.21 -14.22
N LYS A 69 0.90 8.28 -14.68
CA LYS A 69 2.05 8.44 -13.78
C LYS A 69 2.06 9.81 -13.09
N GLU A 70 1.48 10.81 -13.72
CA GLU A 70 1.35 12.19 -13.23
C GLU A 70 0.43 12.30 -12.01
N GLY A 71 -0.52 11.36 -11.84
CA GLY A 71 -1.42 11.32 -10.69
C GLY A 71 -0.78 10.81 -9.40
N VAL A 72 0.37 10.14 -9.49
CA VAL A 72 1.01 9.44 -8.35
C VAL A 72 1.55 10.41 -7.31
N VAL A 73 2.34 11.40 -7.73
CA VAL A 73 2.95 12.37 -6.81
C VAL A 73 1.89 13.25 -6.12
N PRO A 74 0.89 13.80 -6.82
CA PRO A 74 -0.22 14.52 -6.19
C PRO A 74 -0.97 13.68 -5.15
N TYR A 75 -1.24 12.39 -5.44
CA TYR A 75 -1.89 11.48 -4.50
C TYR A 75 -1.13 11.42 -3.16
N PHE A 76 0.18 11.14 -3.20
CA PHE A 76 0.96 11.06 -1.99
C PHE A 76 1.08 12.41 -1.25
N LYS A 77 1.29 13.52 -1.97
CA LYS A 77 1.36 14.86 -1.35
C LYS A 77 0.02 15.35 -0.78
N ASN A 78 -1.10 14.83 -1.27
CA ASN A 78 -2.41 15.15 -0.71
C ASN A 78 -2.58 14.53 0.69
N TRP A 79 -2.17 13.26 0.83
CA TRP A 79 -2.35 12.47 2.04
C TRP A 79 -1.23 12.65 3.06
N PHE A 80 0.02 12.73 2.63
CA PHE A 80 1.20 12.67 3.50
C PHE A 80 1.99 13.98 3.50
N GLY A 81 2.44 14.37 4.70
CA GLY A 81 3.27 15.56 4.90
C GLY A 81 3.35 15.94 6.38
N ASP A 82 4.32 16.78 6.75
CA ASP A 82 4.50 17.21 8.14
C ASP A 82 3.31 18.04 8.68
N ASP A 83 2.56 18.69 7.80
CA ASP A 83 1.35 19.48 8.07
C ASP A 83 0.04 18.68 7.91
N LYS A 84 0.12 17.41 7.53
CA LYS A 84 -1.04 16.55 7.25
C LYS A 84 -1.40 15.67 8.45
N PHE A 85 -2.61 15.10 8.43
CA PHE A 85 -3.03 14.11 9.43
C PHE A 85 -2.19 12.83 9.35
N LEU A 86 -1.97 12.30 8.15
CA LEU A 86 -0.99 11.25 7.93
C LEU A 86 0.37 11.91 7.73
N LYS A 87 1.26 11.73 8.70
CA LYS A 87 2.60 12.32 8.64
C LYS A 87 3.49 11.59 7.64
N ARG A 88 3.48 10.27 7.70
CA ARG A 88 4.37 9.42 6.90
C ARG A 88 3.78 8.05 6.66
N LEU A 89 4.12 7.48 5.51
CA LEU A 89 3.89 6.09 5.16
C LEU A 89 5.23 5.35 5.11
N THR A 90 5.23 4.10 5.56
CA THR A 90 6.30 3.14 5.26
C THR A 90 5.65 1.88 4.75
N ILE A 91 6.16 1.32 3.67
CA ILE A 91 5.65 0.14 3.01
C ILE A 91 6.73 -0.92 2.82
N SER A 92 6.28 -2.17 2.76
CA SER A 92 7.02 -3.28 2.18
C SER A 92 6.07 -4.17 1.39
N PHE A 93 6.58 -4.79 0.34
CA PHE A 93 5.90 -5.73 -0.51
C PHE A 93 6.66 -7.06 -0.52
N THR A 94 5.92 -8.14 -0.59
CA THR A 94 6.46 -9.50 -0.75
C THR A 94 5.57 -10.22 -1.73
N ALA A 95 6.13 -10.57 -2.89
CA ALA A 95 5.42 -11.36 -3.89
C ALA A 95 5.18 -12.77 -3.34
N ASP A 96 4.00 -13.34 -3.61
CA ASP A 96 3.71 -14.73 -3.20
C ASP A 96 4.44 -15.73 -4.12
N THR A 97 4.67 -15.34 -5.37
CA THR A 97 5.33 -16.12 -6.41
C THR A 97 6.04 -15.19 -7.39
N GLU A 98 6.86 -15.74 -8.27
CA GLU A 98 7.41 -15.01 -9.41
C GLU A 98 6.29 -14.50 -10.33
N THR A 99 6.60 -13.45 -11.09
CA THR A 99 5.63 -12.85 -12.00
C THR A 99 5.20 -13.86 -13.05
N GLU A 100 3.91 -14.03 -13.23
CA GLU A 100 3.34 -14.87 -14.28
C GLU A 100 3.44 -14.12 -15.61
N LEU A 101 4.50 -14.40 -16.37
CA LEU A 101 4.77 -13.75 -17.66
C LEU A 101 3.88 -14.30 -18.77
N SER A 102 3.49 -13.41 -19.70
CA SER A 102 2.82 -13.80 -20.93
C SER A 102 3.73 -14.64 -21.84
N ALA A 103 3.14 -15.47 -22.70
CA ALA A 103 3.92 -16.35 -23.60
C ALA A 103 4.90 -15.59 -24.51
N ASP A 104 4.54 -14.36 -24.90
CA ASP A 104 5.31 -13.45 -25.74
C ASP A 104 6.19 -12.47 -24.93
N ARG A 105 6.18 -12.54 -23.59
CA ARG A 105 6.98 -11.71 -22.68
C ARG A 105 6.76 -10.20 -22.87
N THR A 106 5.52 -9.80 -23.13
CA THR A 106 5.14 -8.38 -23.27
C THR A 106 4.37 -7.85 -22.07
N TRP A 107 3.81 -8.73 -21.24
CA TRP A 107 3.17 -8.38 -19.98
C TRP A 107 3.27 -9.53 -18.97
N GLY A 108 2.89 -9.26 -17.73
CA GLY A 108 2.78 -10.28 -16.70
C GLY A 108 1.94 -9.82 -15.51
N VAL A 109 1.55 -10.77 -14.67
CA VAL A 109 0.77 -10.51 -13.46
C VAL A 109 1.57 -10.94 -12.24
N ALA A 110 1.59 -10.09 -11.23
CA ALA A 110 2.19 -10.37 -9.93
C ALA A 110 1.18 -10.06 -8.83
N TYR A 111 1.26 -10.81 -7.75
CA TYR A 111 0.45 -10.57 -6.56
C TYR A 111 1.20 -10.98 -5.31
N GLY A 112 0.77 -10.44 -4.18
CA GLY A 112 1.46 -10.68 -2.94
C GLY A 112 0.85 -9.98 -1.74
N LYS A 113 1.66 -9.93 -0.69
CA LYS A 113 1.35 -9.28 0.57
C LYS A 113 2.09 -7.96 0.66
N GLY A 114 1.50 -7.01 1.34
CA GLY A 114 2.19 -5.80 1.77
C GLY A 114 2.00 -5.56 3.25
N LEU A 115 2.87 -4.72 3.81
CA LEU A 115 2.70 -4.15 5.13
C LEU A 115 2.83 -2.63 5.00
N GLU A 116 1.75 -1.92 5.30
CA GLU A 116 1.72 -0.47 5.28
C GLU A 116 1.66 0.08 6.70
N LYS A 117 2.72 0.77 7.12
CA LYS A 117 2.82 1.46 8.40
C LYS A 117 2.51 2.94 8.23
N TYR A 118 1.37 3.35 8.76
CA TYR A 118 0.93 4.73 8.79
C TYR A 118 1.37 5.39 10.09
N ILE A 119 2.04 6.53 9.99
CA ILE A 119 2.44 7.35 11.13
C ILE A 119 1.59 8.63 11.09
N LEU A 120 0.86 8.89 12.16
CA LEU A 120 0.02 10.07 12.30
C LEU A 120 0.83 11.26 12.81
N SER A 121 0.30 12.47 12.62
CA SER A 121 0.91 13.70 13.13
C SER A 121 0.98 13.78 14.65
N ASP A 122 0.09 13.07 15.35
CA ASP A 122 0.10 12.94 16.82
C ASP A 122 1.09 11.87 17.35
N GLY A 123 1.82 11.21 16.46
CA GLY A 123 2.85 10.21 16.79
C GLY A 123 2.34 8.77 16.91
N ARG A 124 1.02 8.52 16.83
CA ARG A 124 0.49 7.15 16.74
C ARG A 124 0.92 6.49 15.44
N SER A 125 1.04 5.17 15.47
CA SER A 125 1.34 4.37 14.28
C SER A 125 0.46 3.14 14.18
N TYR A 126 0.09 2.79 12.94
CA TYR A 126 -0.78 1.67 12.63
C TYR A 126 -0.18 0.85 11.50
N ASP A 127 -0.09 -0.45 11.71
CA ASP A 127 0.40 -1.40 10.73
C ASP A 127 -0.81 -2.08 10.07
N PHE A 128 -0.95 -1.92 8.75
CA PHE A 128 -2.01 -2.49 7.95
C PHE A 128 -1.44 -3.59 7.05
N PRO A 129 -1.76 -4.86 7.31
CA PRO A 129 -1.52 -5.93 6.35
C PRO A 129 -2.35 -5.67 5.09
N THR A 130 -1.73 -5.77 3.92
CA THR A 130 -2.39 -5.56 2.63
C THR A 130 -2.21 -6.75 1.70
N ARG A 131 -3.12 -6.85 0.73
CA ARG A 131 -2.99 -7.67 -0.47
C ARG A 131 -2.86 -6.75 -1.66
N TRP A 132 -2.03 -7.16 -2.61
CA TRP A 132 -1.89 -6.42 -3.86
C TRP A 132 -1.90 -7.35 -5.06
N THR A 133 -2.33 -6.79 -6.18
CA THR A 133 -2.25 -7.42 -7.50
C THR A 133 -1.83 -6.34 -8.49
N ALA A 134 -0.82 -6.65 -9.29
CA ALA A 134 -0.26 -5.74 -10.28
C ALA A 134 -0.15 -6.42 -11.63
N THR A 135 -0.36 -5.62 -12.68
CA THR A 135 0.01 -5.98 -14.05
C THR A 135 1.22 -5.17 -14.44
N VAL A 136 2.22 -5.83 -14.99
CA VAL A 136 3.44 -5.23 -15.52
C VAL A 136 3.49 -5.40 -17.03
N VAL A 137 4.06 -4.44 -17.73
CA VAL A 137 4.12 -4.43 -19.19
C VAL A 137 5.50 -4.00 -19.67
N LEU A 138 5.94 -4.57 -20.79
CA LEU A 138 7.12 -4.09 -21.51
C LEU A 138 6.73 -2.83 -22.28
N GLU A 139 7.25 -1.68 -21.86
CA GLU A 139 6.98 -0.37 -22.46
C GLU A 139 8.31 0.36 -22.72
N ASP A 140 8.54 0.79 -23.95
CA ASP A 140 9.80 1.43 -24.38
C ASP A 140 11.06 0.62 -24.06
N GLY A 141 10.95 -0.72 -24.08
CA GLY A 141 12.07 -1.62 -23.79
C GLY A 141 12.35 -1.84 -22.30
N HIS A 142 11.51 -1.32 -21.40
CA HIS A 142 11.63 -1.49 -19.96
C HIS A 142 10.34 -2.06 -19.36
N TRP A 143 10.46 -2.89 -18.33
CA TRP A 143 9.30 -3.39 -17.60
C TRP A 143 8.76 -2.32 -16.65
N LYS A 144 7.47 -2.00 -16.79
CA LYS A 144 6.80 -0.97 -16.01
C LYS A 144 5.53 -1.48 -15.36
N ILE A 145 5.20 -0.94 -14.19
CA ILE A 145 3.92 -1.20 -13.52
C ILE A 145 2.82 -0.47 -14.28
N ARG A 146 1.85 -1.22 -14.83
CA ARG A 146 0.71 -0.69 -15.60
C ARG A 146 -0.54 -0.56 -14.76
N THR A 147 -0.80 -1.55 -13.91
CA THR A 147 -1.94 -1.51 -12.99
C THR A 147 -1.50 -2.01 -11.63
N ILE A 148 -2.05 -1.44 -10.57
CA ILE A 148 -1.90 -1.98 -9.22
C ILE A 148 -3.15 -1.70 -8.39
N HIS A 149 -3.67 -2.72 -7.72
CA HIS A 149 -4.67 -2.56 -6.69
C HIS A 149 -4.07 -3.04 -5.37
N ILE A 150 -4.20 -2.23 -4.33
CA ILE A 150 -3.83 -2.56 -2.96
C ILE A 150 -5.07 -2.44 -2.08
N GLY A 151 -5.36 -3.51 -1.33
CA GLY A 151 -6.48 -3.55 -0.39
C GLY A 151 -6.04 -4.13 0.95
N THR A 152 -6.80 -3.85 2.00
CA THR A 152 -6.64 -4.45 3.33
C THR A 152 -7.94 -5.15 3.73
N ASP A 153 -7.87 -6.09 4.67
CA ASP A 153 -9.06 -6.67 5.26
C ASP A 153 -9.75 -5.62 6.15
N PHE A 154 -10.95 -5.20 5.76
CA PHE A 154 -11.70 -4.19 6.51
C PHE A 154 -12.29 -4.74 7.82
N ILE A 155 -12.40 -6.06 7.98
CA ILE A 155 -12.94 -6.70 9.18
C ILE A 155 -11.84 -6.82 10.24
N ASP A 156 -10.63 -7.20 9.81
CA ASP A 156 -9.45 -7.31 10.66
C ASP A 156 -8.52 -6.09 10.49
N ASN A 157 -9.05 -4.93 10.89
CA ASN A 157 -8.36 -3.65 10.77
C ASN A 157 -7.98 -3.11 12.17
N PRO A 158 -6.73 -2.64 12.37
CA PRO A 158 -6.26 -2.14 13.67
C PRO A 158 -7.11 -1.00 14.24
N LEU A 159 -7.72 -0.16 13.38
CA LEU A 159 -8.60 0.92 13.81
C LEU A 159 -9.90 0.40 14.43
N ILE A 160 -10.49 -0.66 13.85
CA ILE A 160 -11.70 -1.28 14.40
C ILE A 160 -11.38 -1.97 15.73
N ASN A 161 -10.21 -2.61 15.82
CA ASN A 161 -9.76 -3.26 17.05
C ASN A 161 -9.53 -2.23 18.18
N GLU A 162 -8.95 -1.08 17.87
CA GLU A 162 -8.81 0.04 18.81
C GLU A 162 -10.19 0.60 19.21
N ALA A 163 -11.08 0.86 18.25
CA ALA A 163 -12.42 1.37 18.52
C ALA A 163 -13.24 0.41 19.40
N LYS A 164 -13.21 -0.90 19.12
CA LYS A 164 -13.81 -1.94 19.98
C LYS A 164 -13.20 -1.92 21.37
N GLY A 165 -11.88 -1.78 21.48
CA GLY A 165 -11.17 -1.65 22.76
C GLY A 165 -11.62 -0.43 23.56
N ALA A 166 -11.79 0.72 22.92
CA ALA A 166 -12.25 1.95 23.55
C ALA A 166 -13.70 1.83 24.05
N ILE A 167 -14.59 1.27 23.22
CA ILE A 167 -15.99 0.99 23.58
C ILE A 167 -16.06 0.03 24.77
N ASN A 168 -15.29 -1.06 24.75
CA ASN A 168 -15.24 -2.03 25.84
C ASN A 168 -14.75 -1.37 27.14
N LYS A 169 -13.69 -0.57 27.09
CA LYS A 169 -13.20 0.19 28.26
C LYS A 169 -14.26 1.13 28.83
N ALA A 170 -14.99 1.84 27.97
CA ALA A 170 -16.07 2.73 28.40
C ALA A 170 -17.24 1.95 29.03
N LEU A 171 -17.66 0.84 28.42
CA LEU A 171 -18.71 -0.04 28.96
C LEU A 171 -18.33 -0.63 30.31
N TYR A 172 -17.12 -1.16 30.47
CA TYR A 172 -16.65 -1.71 31.74
C TYR A 172 -16.42 -0.63 32.80
N GLY A 173 -15.91 0.54 32.41
CA GLY A 173 -15.77 1.68 33.31
C GLY A 173 -17.10 2.21 33.82
N ALA A 174 -18.07 2.40 32.92
CA ALA A 174 -19.43 2.83 33.26
C ALA A 174 -20.19 1.75 34.05
N GLY A 175 -20.05 0.47 33.67
CA GLY A 175 -20.65 -0.66 34.38
C GLY A 175 -20.10 -0.82 35.79
N GLY A 176 -18.77 -0.80 35.96
CA GLY A 176 -18.12 -0.85 37.28
C GLY A 176 -18.46 0.35 38.15
N GLY A 177 -18.40 1.56 37.60
CA GLY A 177 -18.75 2.80 38.32
C GLY A 177 -20.23 2.84 38.73
N GLY A 178 -21.14 2.47 37.82
CA GLY A 178 -22.58 2.42 38.08
C GLY A 178 -22.94 1.38 39.14
N LEU A 179 -22.29 0.22 39.13
CA LEU A 179 -22.53 -0.86 40.10
C LEU A 179 -22.02 -0.45 41.50
N LEU A 180 -20.86 0.21 41.60
CA LEU A 180 -20.37 0.77 42.86
C LEU A 180 -21.29 1.85 43.43
N ILE A 181 -21.74 2.80 42.59
CA ILE A 181 -22.69 3.85 43.00
C ILE A 181 -24.02 3.22 43.45
N GLY A 182 -24.53 2.24 42.69
CA GLY A 182 -25.75 1.52 43.04
C GLY A 182 -25.64 0.77 44.38
N LEU A 183 -24.52 0.10 44.64
CA LEU A 183 -24.26 -0.58 45.91
C LEU A 183 -24.17 0.41 47.09
N ILE A 184 -23.49 1.55 46.90
CA ILE A 184 -23.39 2.60 47.92
C ILE A 184 -24.78 3.15 48.26
N LEU A 185 -25.56 3.55 47.24
CA LEU A 185 -26.91 4.08 47.43
C LEU A 185 -27.85 3.04 48.05
N GLY A 186 -27.81 1.79 47.56
CA GLY A 186 -28.59 0.69 48.09
C GLY A 186 -28.27 0.41 49.56
N PHE A 187 -27.00 0.40 49.95
CA PHE A 187 -26.57 0.24 51.33
C PHE A 187 -27.10 1.33 52.26
N PHE A 188 -27.01 2.60 51.85
CA PHE A 188 -27.51 3.72 52.67
C PHE A 188 -29.04 3.73 52.77
N LEU A 189 -29.76 3.39 51.70
CA LEU A 189 -31.23 3.25 51.71
C LEU A 189 -31.68 2.10 52.62
N PHE A 190 -30.99 0.95 52.56
CA PHE A 190 -31.29 -0.21 53.39
C PHE A 190 -31.04 0.08 54.88
N ARG A 191 -29.96 0.82 55.21
CA ARG A 191 -29.66 1.23 56.59
C ARG A 191 -30.67 2.24 57.16
N ARG A 192 -31.27 3.11 56.32
CA ARG A 192 -32.36 4.00 56.77
C ARG A 192 -33.64 3.23 57.06
N LYS A 193 -33.93 2.19 56.29
CA LYS A 193 -35.13 1.36 56.49
C LYS A 193 -35.06 0.48 57.75
N ALA A 194 -33.86 0.12 58.21
CA ALA A 194 -33.66 -0.66 59.43
C ALA A 194 -33.71 0.17 60.75
N LYS A 195 -33.81 1.51 60.65
CA LYS A 195 -33.84 2.44 61.80
C LYS A 195 -35.22 3.06 62.05
N ASN A 196 -36.19 2.82 61.17
CA ASN A 196 -37.60 3.17 61.33
C ASN A 196 -38.41 1.90 61.61
#